data_AF-A0A8S2ATY3-F1
#
_entry.id   AF-A0A8S2ATY3-F1
#
_cell.length_a   1.000
_cell.length_b   1.000
_cell.length_c   1.000
_cell.angle_alpha   90.00
_cell.angle_beta   90.00
_cell.angle_gamma   90.00
#
_symmetry.space_group_name_H-M   'P 1'
#
loop_
_entity.id
_entity.type
_entity.pdbx_description
1 polymer ?
#
loop_
_entity_poly.entity_id
_entity_poly.type
_entity_poly.pdbx_seq_one_letter_code
_entity_poly.pdbx_strand_id
1 'polypeptide(L)'
;MEQFRQIGEVLGSLNALMVLQDDILINQRQCCLLLELFSLAFNTVAEEIRQNLKLEEKHTKWRALEQPLRELYRVFKEGELYVKHCMDNSDWWGKVINLHQNKDCVEFHIHNLFCYFSAVVEAIEAAGEISGLDPSEMERRRVVFSRKYDREWNDPKLFQWRFGKQYLVSRDICSRFEHSWREDRWNLVEALQEKRKSDSDDIGKNEKRLADLLLKKLTGLEQFNRLRINHTQ
;
A
#
# COMPACT_ATOMS: atom_id res chain seq x y z
N MET A 1 7.98 -21.22 2.92
CA MET A 1 6.70 -21.31 3.65
C MET A 1 6.70 -20.64 5.00
N GLU A 2 7.76 -20.72 5.81
CA GLU A 2 7.78 -19.98 7.07
C GLU A 2 7.63 -18.46 6.82
N GLN A 3 8.33 -17.91 5.82
CA GLN A 3 8.16 -16.52 5.40
C GLN A 3 6.71 -16.19 5.01
N PHE A 4 6.03 -17.06 4.26
CA PHE A 4 4.62 -16.84 3.89
C PHE A 4 3.68 -16.87 5.09
N ARG A 5 3.92 -17.78 6.04
CA ARG A 5 3.19 -17.83 7.32
C ARG A 5 3.37 -16.53 8.10
N GLN A 6 4.59 -16.03 8.19
CA GLN A 6 4.92 -14.77 8.86
C GLN A 6 4.22 -13.57 8.19
N ILE A 7 4.16 -13.51 6.86
CA ILE A 7 3.35 -12.47 6.15
C ILE A 7 1.89 -12.53 6.62
N GLY A 8 1.32 -13.73 6.70
CA GLY A 8 -0.05 -13.93 7.19
C GLY A 8 -0.25 -13.46 8.64
N GLU A 9 0.73 -13.69 9.53
CA GLU A 9 0.69 -13.19 10.91
C GLU A 9 0.70 -11.65 10.96
N VAL A 10 1.51 -11.00 10.11
CA VAL A 10 1.55 -9.54 10.01
C VAL A 10 0.24 -8.99 9.50
N LEU A 11 -0.32 -9.59 8.44
CA LEU A 11 -1.62 -9.20 7.92
C LEU A 11 -2.73 -9.41 8.95
N GLY A 12 -2.67 -10.48 9.75
CA GLY A 12 -3.58 -10.71 10.87
C GLY A 12 -3.47 -9.62 11.95
N SER A 13 -2.25 -9.25 12.33
CA SER A 13 -1.99 -8.12 13.25
C SER A 13 -2.55 -6.81 12.70
N LEU A 14 -2.31 -6.53 11.42
CA LEU A 14 -2.81 -5.33 10.75
C LEU A 14 -4.34 -5.29 10.70
N ASN A 15 -4.99 -6.41 10.39
CA ASN A 15 -6.45 -6.52 10.44
C ASN A 15 -6.98 -6.24 11.86
N ALA A 16 -6.35 -6.80 12.90
CA ALA A 16 -6.75 -6.59 14.28
C ALA A 16 -6.64 -5.11 14.70
N LEU A 17 -5.61 -4.40 14.25
CA LEU A 17 -5.46 -2.96 14.44
C LEU A 17 -6.57 -2.17 13.74
N MET A 18 -6.81 -2.49 12.46
CA MET A 18 -7.77 -1.77 11.63
C MET A 18 -9.25 -2.02 11.98
N VAL A 19 -9.56 -2.94 12.91
CA VAL A 19 -10.91 -3.02 13.53
C VAL A 19 -11.27 -1.70 14.23
N LEU A 20 -10.28 -0.99 14.77
CA LEU A 20 -10.43 0.30 15.43
C LEU A 20 -10.08 1.47 14.50
N GLN A 21 -10.29 1.30 13.19
CA GLN A 21 -9.94 2.32 12.19
C GLN A 21 -10.58 3.69 12.44
N ASP A 22 -11.74 3.74 13.11
CA ASP A 22 -12.46 4.99 13.40
C ASP A 22 -11.69 5.89 14.40
N ASP A 23 -10.74 5.33 15.14
CA ASP A 23 -9.84 6.09 16.02
C ASP A 23 -8.70 6.77 15.25
N ILE A 24 -8.50 6.44 13.97
CA ILE A 24 -7.46 7.06 13.13
C ILE A 24 -7.92 8.45 12.68
N LEU A 25 -7.40 9.48 13.34
CA LEU A 25 -7.75 10.88 13.04
C LEU A 25 -7.03 11.45 11.81
N ILE A 26 -5.96 10.81 11.35
CA ILE A 26 -5.15 11.27 10.20
C ILE A 26 -4.76 10.05 9.36
N ASN A 27 -4.96 10.15 8.04
CA ASN A 27 -4.61 9.12 7.05
C ASN A 27 -5.45 7.83 7.12
N GLN A 28 -6.66 7.87 7.67
CA GLN A 28 -7.52 6.69 7.77
C GLN A 28 -7.74 6.02 6.41
N ARG A 29 -8.03 6.80 5.35
CA ARG A 29 -8.30 6.25 4.00
C ARG A 29 -7.07 5.64 3.37
N GLN A 30 -5.90 6.22 3.59
CA GLN A 30 -4.61 5.64 3.21
C GLN A 30 -4.34 4.33 3.97
N CYS A 31 -4.55 4.28 5.29
CA CYS A 31 -4.40 3.03 6.06
C CYS A 31 -5.37 1.93 5.58
N CYS A 32 -6.62 2.29 5.27
CA CYS A 32 -7.60 1.36 4.69
C CYS A 32 -7.15 0.82 3.34
N LEU A 33 -6.66 1.70 2.46
CA LEU A 33 -6.12 1.32 1.15
C LEU A 33 -4.92 0.37 1.29
N LEU A 34 -4.03 0.64 2.24
CA LEU A 34 -2.87 -0.20 2.50
C LEU A 34 -3.27 -1.60 2.97
N LEU A 35 -4.22 -1.69 3.91
CA LEU A 35 -4.77 -2.97 4.38
C LEU A 35 -5.38 -3.76 3.22
N GLU A 36 -6.16 -3.11 2.36
CA GLU A 36 -6.79 -3.80 1.24
C GLU A 36 -5.76 -4.33 0.23
N LEU A 37 -4.76 -3.52 -0.11
CA LEU A 37 -3.68 -3.95 -1.01
C LEU A 37 -2.87 -5.09 -0.44
N PHE A 38 -2.55 -5.06 0.85
CA PHE A 38 -1.86 -6.16 1.53
C PHE A 38 -2.72 -7.42 1.58
N SER A 39 -4.03 -7.28 1.80
CA SER A 39 -4.96 -8.41 1.76
C SER A 39 -5.04 -9.01 0.37
N LEU A 40 -5.15 -8.18 -0.67
CA LEU A 40 -5.18 -8.64 -2.05
C LEU A 40 -3.85 -9.30 -2.45
N ALA A 41 -2.72 -8.68 -2.11
CA ALA A 41 -1.39 -9.23 -2.33
C ALA A 41 -1.25 -10.63 -1.72
N PHE A 42 -1.62 -10.77 -0.44
CA PHE A 42 -1.56 -12.05 0.26
C PHE A 42 -2.44 -13.11 -0.40
N ASN A 43 -3.68 -12.75 -0.74
CA ASN A 43 -4.62 -13.67 -1.38
C ASN A 43 -4.16 -14.10 -2.78
N THR A 44 -3.65 -13.17 -3.58
CA THR A 44 -3.10 -13.47 -4.91
C THR A 44 -1.89 -14.40 -4.80
N VAL A 45 -0.95 -14.12 -3.89
CA VAL A 45 0.19 -15.02 -3.66
C VAL A 45 -0.26 -16.40 -3.17
N ALA A 46 -1.24 -16.47 -2.28
CA ALA A 46 -1.79 -17.75 -1.81
C ALA A 46 -2.41 -18.57 -2.97
N GLU A 47 -3.16 -17.88 -3.83
CA GLU A 47 -3.77 -18.50 -5.01
C GLU A 47 -2.71 -19.02 -5.98
N GLU A 48 -1.72 -18.19 -6.32
CA GLU A 48 -0.63 -18.55 -7.24
C GLU A 48 0.19 -19.72 -6.69
N ILE A 49 0.49 -19.74 -5.38
CA ILE A 49 1.15 -20.89 -4.72
C ILE A 49 0.29 -22.15 -4.89
N ARG A 50 -1.01 -22.07 -4.64
CA ARG A 50 -1.93 -23.21 -4.70
C ARG A 50 -2.10 -23.75 -6.11
N GLN A 51 -2.11 -22.87 -7.12
CA GLN A 51 -2.30 -23.25 -8.52
C GLN A 51 -1.02 -23.82 -9.14
N ASN A 52 0.14 -23.24 -8.82
CA ASN A 52 1.38 -23.55 -9.52
C ASN A 52 2.28 -24.55 -8.79
N LEU A 53 2.18 -24.67 -7.45
CA LEU A 53 3.12 -25.45 -6.65
C LEU A 53 2.47 -26.67 -5.99
N LYS A 54 3.29 -27.70 -5.72
CA LYS A 54 2.92 -28.87 -4.93
C LYS A 54 3.48 -28.77 -3.50
N LEU A 55 2.61 -28.91 -2.50
CA LEU A 55 2.95 -28.71 -1.09
C LEU A 55 3.97 -29.74 -0.59
N GLU A 56 3.97 -30.93 -1.17
CA GLU A 56 4.89 -32.03 -0.87
C GLU A 56 6.35 -31.67 -1.20
N GLU A 57 6.56 -30.72 -2.12
CA GLU A 57 7.89 -30.29 -2.60
C GLU A 57 8.45 -29.08 -1.85
N LYS A 58 7.79 -28.67 -0.75
CA LYS A 58 8.09 -27.48 0.05
C LYS A 58 9.54 -27.37 0.53
N HIS A 59 10.20 -28.50 0.77
CA HIS A 59 11.58 -28.52 1.31
C HIS A 59 12.66 -28.67 0.24
N THR A 60 12.28 -28.91 -1.02
CA THR A 60 13.22 -29.22 -2.10
C THR A 60 13.19 -28.17 -3.21
N LYS A 61 12.01 -27.86 -3.75
CA LYS A 61 11.87 -27.01 -4.95
C LYS A 61 11.48 -25.56 -4.66
N TRP A 62 11.10 -25.25 -3.43
CA TRP A 62 10.57 -23.93 -3.05
C TRP A 62 11.66 -22.97 -2.55
N ARG A 63 12.93 -23.34 -2.64
CA ARG A 63 14.05 -22.53 -2.12
C ARG A 63 14.13 -21.14 -2.76
N ALA A 64 13.79 -21.04 -4.05
CA ALA A 64 13.78 -19.78 -4.78
C ALA A 64 12.77 -18.75 -4.21
N LEU A 65 11.74 -19.21 -3.51
CA LEU A 65 10.71 -18.34 -2.91
C LEU A 65 11.17 -17.68 -1.60
N GLU A 66 12.22 -18.19 -0.97
CA GLU A 66 12.59 -17.76 0.38
C GLU A 66 12.91 -16.26 0.43
N GLN A 67 13.78 -15.79 -0.46
CA GLN A 67 14.24 -14.41 -0.45
C GLN A 67 13.15 -13.42 -0.93
N PRO A 68 12.41 -13.66 -2.02
CA PRO A 68 11.28 -12.81 -2.41
C PRO A 68 10.21 -12.68 -1.32
N LEU A 69 9.84 -13.79 -0.66
CA LEU A 69 8.86 -13.75 0.44
C LEU A 69 9.41 -13.05 1.67
N ARG A 70 10.72 -13.12 1.94
CA ARG A 70 11.35 -12.40 3.05
C ARG A 70 11.30 -10.89 2.84
N GLU A 71 11.57 -10.42 1.63
CA GLU A 71 11.45 -8.98 1.32
C GLU A 71 9.99 -8.53 1.37
N LEU A 72 9.05 -9.34 0.86
CA LEU A 72 7.62 -9.04 0.97
C LEU A 72 7.16 -8.97 2.45
N TYR A 73 7.66 -9.86 3.30
CA TYR A 73 7.43 -9.79 4.75
C TYR A 73 7.90 -8.48 5.36
N ARG A 74 9.09 -7.98 4.98
CA ARG A 74 9.58 -6.67 5.44
C ARG A 74 8.65 -5.54 5.02
N VAL A 75 8.19 -5.55 3.77
CA VAL A 75 7.22 -4.54 3.30
C VAL A 75 5.93 -4.56 4.13
N PHE A 76 5.40 -5.75 4.42
CA PHE A 76 4.21 -5.89 5.26
C PHE A 76 4.46 -5.37 6.68
N LYS A 77 5.63 -5.65 7.26
CA LYS A 77 6.01 -5.13 8.58
C LYS A 77 6.14 -3.61 8.62
N GLU A 78 6.76 -3.01 7.61
CA GLU A 78 6.85 -1.55 7.51
C GLU A 78 5.47 -0.90 7.37
N GLY A 79 4.56 -1.51 6.59
CA GLY A 79 3.18 -1.03 6.51
C GLY A 79 2.41 -1.19 7.82
N GLU A 80 2.61 -2.27 8.57
CA GLU A 80 2.05 -2.45 9.91
C GLU A 80 2.52 -1.35 10.88
N LEU A 81 3.82 -1.02 10.85
CA LEU A 81 4.41 0.04 11.67
C LEU A 81 3.85 1.41 11.31
N TYR A 82 3.68 1.70 10.01
CA TYR A 82 3.02 2.92 9.54
C TYR A 82 1.60 3.06 10.08
N VAL A 83 0.79 1.99 10.00
CA VAL A 83 -0.58 2.03 10.53
C VAL A 83 -0.58 2.24 12.06
N LYS A 84 0.31 1.58 12.80
CA LYS A 84 0.46 1.84 14.25
C LYS A 84 0.81 3.30 14.54
N HIS A 85 1.68 3.90 13.72
CA HIS A 85 2.03 5.32 13.86
C HIS A 85 0.84 6.23 13.58
N CYS A 86 0.01 5.93 12.58
CA CYS A 86 -1.21 6.68 12.29
C CYS A 86 -2.29 6.52 13.38
N MET A 87 -2.39 5.34 13.99
CA MET A 87 -3.35 5.02 15.06
C MET A 87 -2.99 5.59 16.43
N ASP A 88 -1.72 5.85 16.69
CA ASP A 88 -1.32 6.32 18.01
C ASP A 88 -1.99 7.68 18.35
N ASN A 89 -2.48 7.83 19.57
CA ASN A 89 -3.26 9.00 19.98
C ASN A 89 -2.41 10.09 20.64
N SER A 90 -1.10 9.90 20.70
CA SER A 90 -0.17 10.88 21.27
C SER A 90 -0.03 12.14 20.39
N ASP A 91 -0.01 13.32 21.01
CA ASP A 91 0.27 14.63 20.39
C ASP A 91 -0.35 14.85 19.00
N TRP A 92 -1.68 15.02 18.95
CA TRP A 92 -2.41 15.22 17.70
C TRP A 92 -1.85 16.38 16.86
N TRP A 93 -1.48 17.51 17.48
CA TRP A 93 -0.93 18.66 16.76
C TRP A 93 0.44 18.35 16.14
N GLY A 94 1.34 17.69 16.89
CA GLY A 94 2.61 17.20 16.36
C GLY A 94 2.42 16.24 15.19
N LYS A 95 1.43 15.34 15.28
CA LYS A 95 1.09 14.43 14.19
C LYS A 95 0.57 15.15 12.97
N VAL A 96 -0.32 16.14 13.11
CA VAL A 96 -0.79 16.93 11.97
C VAL A 96 0.40 17.63 11.29
N ILE A 97 1.30 18.25 12.06
CA ILE A 97 2.49 18.92 11.49
C ILE A 97 3.33 17.94 10.69
N ASN A 98 3.51 16.70 11.16
CA ASN A 98 4.29 15.69 10.47
C ASN A 98 3.55 15.08 9.26
N LEU A 99 2.24 14.81 9.40
CA LEU A 99 1.48 13.97 8.48
C LEU A 99 0.57 14.73 7.49
N HIS A 100 0.32 16.02 7.66
CA HIS A 100 -0.65 16.78 6.83
C HIS A 100 -0.35 16.80 5.32
N GLN A 101 0.89 16.54 4.91
CA GLN A 101 1.29 16.41 3.50
C GLN A 101 1.83 15.02 3.16
N ASN A 102 1.74 14.09 4.11
CA ASN A 102 2.30 12.76 3.96
C ASN A 102 1.61 12.02 2.82
N LYS A 103 2.44 11.38 1.99
CA LYS A 103 2.03 10.50 0.91
C LYS A 103 2.72 9.14 1.02
N ASP A 104 3.36 8.85 2.16
CA ASP A 104 4.23 7.68 2.33
C ASP A 104 3.47 6.37 2.12
N CYS A 105 2.16 6.35 2.41
CA CYS A 105 1.31 5.21 2.06
C CYS A 105 1.48 4.83 0.58
N VAL A 106 1.33 5.80 -0.34
CA VAL A 106 1.43 5.57 -1.79
C VAL A 106 2.89 5.59 -2.27
N GLU A 107 3.63 6.63 -1.92
CA GLU A 107 4.98 6.91 -2.44
C GLU A 107 6.06 5.97 -1.87
N PHE A 108 5.82 5.34 -0.71
CA PHE A 108 6.77 4.44 -0.06
C PHE A 108 6.23 3.03 0.13
N HIS A 109 5.14 2.84 0.88
CA HIS A 109 4.68 1.49 1.24
C HIS A 109 4.09 0.72 0.04
N ILE A 110 3.20 1.35 -0.71
CA ILE A 110 2.61 0.74 -1.91
C ILE A 110 3.64 0.63 -3.03
N HIS A 111 4.52 1.62 -3.20
CA HIS A 111 5.66 1.52 -4.11
C HIS A 111 6.52 0.28 -3.81
N ASN A 112 6.95 0.11 -2.56
CA ASN A 112 7.77 -1.03 -2.16
C ASN A 112 7.02 -2.36 -2.33
N LEU A 113 5.71 -2.39 -2.05
CA LEU A 113 4.88 -3.54 -2.36
C LEU A 113 5.01 -3.91 -3.84
N PHE A 114 4.78 -2.99 -4.77
CA PHE A 114 4.86 -3.30 -6.20
C PHE A 114 6.24 -3.77 -6.66
N CYS A 115 7.31 -3.15 -6.14
CA CYS A 115 8.67 -3.54 -6.48
C CYS A 115 8.98 -4.99 -6.08
N TYR A 116 8.62 -5.39 -4.86
CA TYR A 116 8.93 -6.73 -4.36
C TYR A 116 7.90 -7.79 -4.74
N PHE A 117 6.64 -7.38 -4.95
CA PHE A 117 5.56 -8.29 -5.33
C PHE A 117 5.81 -8.94 -6.70
N SER A 118 6.33 -8.19 -7.65
CA SER A 118 6.69 -8.72 -8.98
C SER A 118 7.70 -9.86 -8.89
N ALA A 119 8.71 -9.75 -8.02
CA ALA A 119 9.69 -10.80 -7.78
C ALA A 119 9.09 -12.05 -7.13
N VAL A 120 8.06 -11.90 -6.29
CA VAL A 120 7.34 -13.04 -5.70
C VAL A 120 6.55 -13.80 -6.76
N VAL A 121 5.83 -13.09 -7.65
CA VAL A 121 5.09 -13.72 -8.77
C VAL A 121 6.05 -14.50 -9.64
N GLU A 122 7.15 -13.90 -10.09
CA GLU A 122 8.12 -14.60 -10.94
C GLU A 122 8.76 -15.81 -10.25
N ALA A 123 9.08 -15.70 -8.96
CA ALA A 123 9.66 -16.81 -8.23
C ALA A 123 8.68 -17.99 -8.08
N ILE A 124 7.38 -17.72 -7.98
CA ILE A 124 6.34 -18.78 -7.99
C ILE A 124 6.26 -19.42 -9.36
N GLU A 125 6.32 -18.65 -10.44
CA GLU A 125 6.31 -19.19 -11.81
C GLU A 125 7.54 -20.07 -12.07
N ALA A 126 8.74 -19.60 -11.70
CA ALA A 126 9.97 -20.37 -11.85
C ALA A 126 9.96 -21.68 -11.04
N ALA A 127 9.48 -21.64 -9.79
CA ALA A 127 9.31 -22.85 -8.98
C ALA A 127 8.20 -23.76 -9.53
N GLY A 128 7.15 -23.16 -10.11
CA GLY A 128 6.03 -23.85 -10.75
C GLY A 128 6.43 -24.59 -12.01
N GLU A 129 7.31 -24.02 -12.84
CA GLU A 129 7.83 -24.66 -14.05
C GLU A 129 8.47 -26.03 -13.73
N ILE A 130 9.21 -26.09 -12.61
CA ILE A 130 9.91 -27.32 -12.20
C ILE A 130 9.14 -28.19 -11.20
N SER A 131 7.91 -27.82 -10.85
CA SER A 131 7.11 -28.54 -9.86
C SER A 131 6.49 -29.82 -10.46
N GLY A 132 6.49 -30.90 -9.67
CA GLY A 132 6.07 -32.23 -10.13
C GLY A 132 7.19 -33.06 -10.79
N LEU A 133 6.83 -34.27 -11.20
CA LEU A 133 7.75 -35.24 -11.81
C LEU A 133 7.45 -35.52 -13.29
N ASP A 134 6.34 -34.99 -13.83
CA ASP A 134 5.92 -35.22 -15.20
C ASP A 134 6.62 -34.21 -16.15
N PRO A 135 7.54 -34.67 -17.02
CA PRO A 135 8.25 -33.79 -17.94
C PRO A 135 7.33 -33.09 -18.96
N SER A 136 6.19 -33.71 -19.32
CA SER A 136 5.22 -33.09 -20.23
C SER A 136 4.53 -31.89 -19.58
N GLU A 137 4.17 -32.00 -18.31
CA GLU A 137 3.57 -30.88 -17.56
C GLU A 137 4.56 -29.74 -17.33
N MET A 138 5.84 -30.06 -17.05
CA MET A 138 6.90 -29.05 -16.94
C MET A 138 7.08 -28.29 -18.26
N GLU A 139 7.10 -28.98 -19.40
CA GLU A 139 7.20 -28.34 -20.71
C GLU A 139 5.97 -27.48 -21.03
N ARG A 140 4.76 -27.93 -20.69
CA ARG A 140 3.53 -27.12 -20.86
C ARG A 140 3.61 -25.81 -20.07
N ARG A 141 4.05 -25.87 -18.80
CA ARG A 141 4.21 -24.67 -17.94
C ARG A 141 5.26 -23.72 -18.49
N ARG A 142 6.40 -24.25 -18.94
CA ARG A 142 7.45 -23.45 -19.60
C ARG A 142 6.89 -22.67 -20.80
N VAL A 143 6.12 -23.32 -21.66
CA VAL A 143 5.50 -22.65 -22.82
C VAL A 143 4.51 -21.56 -22.38
N VAL A 144 3.70 -21.82 -21.35
CA VAL A 144 2.75 -20.83 -20.81
C VAL A 144 3.51 -19.59 -20.30
N PHE A 145 4.55 -19.77 -19.48
CA PHE A 145 5.33 -18.64 -18.96
C PHE A 145 6.12 -17.93 -20.06
N SER A 146 6.68 -18.66 -21.03
CA SER A 146 7.35 -18.04 -22.18
C SER A 146 6.41 -17.12 -22.98
N ARG A 147 5.15 -17.53 -23.18
CA ARG A 147 4.15 -16.70 -23.87
C ARG A 147 3.67 -15.50 -23.04
N LYS A 148 3.66 -15.62 -21.71
CA LYS A 148 3.36 -14.50 -20.80
C LYS A 148 4.33 -13.34 -21.00
N TYR A 149 5.61 -13.62 -21.26
CA TYR A 149 6.66 -12.63 -21.46
C TYR A 149 6.95 -12.30 -22.93
N ASP A 150 6.02 -12.62 -23.85
CA ASP A 150 6.17 -12.24 -25.25
C ASP A 150 6.17 -10.71 -25.42
N ARG A 151 6.89 -10.22 -26.44
CA ARG A 151 7.02 -8.79 -26.75
C ARG A 151 5.69 -8.14 -27.12
N GLU A 152 4.69 -8.93 -27.53
CA GLU A 152 3.33 -8.45 -27.81
C GLU A 152 2.66 -7.79 -26.59
N TRP A 153 3.11 -8.13 -25.37
CA TRP A 153 2.57 -7.58 -24.12
C TRP A 153 3.21 -6.26 -23.67
N ASN A 154 4.12 -5.68 -24.46
CA ASN A 154 4.80 -4.41 -24.16
C ASN A 154 3.92 -3.17 -24.44
N ASP A 155 2.67 -3.19 -23.98
CA ASP A 155 1.78 -2.03 -23.95
C ASP A 155 1.13 -1.92 -22.55
N PRO A 156 1.14 -0.74 -21.90
CA PRO A 156 0.60 -0.58 -20.55
C PRO A 156 -0.86 -1.00 -20.41
N LYS A 157 -1.71 -0.74 -21.43
CA LYS A 157 -3.13 -1.07 -21.38
C LYS A 157 -3.35 -2.57 -21.57
N LEU A 158 -2.61 -3.21 -22.48
CA LEU A 158 -2.64 -4.65 -22.68
C LEU A 158 -2.15 -5.39 -21.44
N PHE A 159 -1.03 -4.96 -20.86
CA PHE A 159 -0.51 -5.53 -19.61
C PHE A 159 -1.53 -5.40 -18.48
N GLN A 160 -2.07 -4.19 -18.27
CA GLN A 160 -3.08 -3.96 -17.24
C GLN A 160 -4.32 -4.83 -17.44
N TRP A 161 -4.78 -4.96 -18.68
CA TRP A 161 -5.96 -5.77 -19.00
C TRP A 161 -5.71 -7.27 -18.76
N ARG A 162 -4.55 -7.78 -19.17
CA ARG A 162 -4.23 -9.21 -19.11
C ARG A 162 -3.77 -9.68 -17.74
N PHE A 163 -2.93 -8.88 -17.08
CA PHE A 163 -2.20 -9.24 -15.86
C PHE A 163 -2.50 -8.33 -14.66
N GLY A 164 -3.37 -7.32 -14.82
CA GLY A 164 -3.59 -6.33 -13.76
C GLY A 164 -4.14 -6.90 -12.45
N LYS A 165 -4.89 -8.00 -12.49
CA LYS A 165 -5.30 -8.72 -11.27
C LYS A 165 -4.12 -9.41 -10.59
N GLN A 166 -3.27 -10.08 -11.38
CA GLN A 166 -2.09 -10.78 -10.88
C GLN A 166 -1.10 -9.81 -10.22
N TYR A 167 -0.90 -8.62 -10.80
CA TYR A 167 0.07 -7.63 -10.30
C TYR A 167 -0.55 -6.48 -9.49
N LEU A 168 -1.80 -6.63 -9.02
CA LEU A 168 -2.48 -5.64 -8.16
C LEU A 168 -2.62 -4.24 -8.79
N VAL A 169 -2.64 -4.14 -10.12
CA VAL A 169 -2.76 -2.88 -10.88
C VAL A 169 -4.08 -2.80 -11.66
N SER A 170 -5.15 -3.35 -11.10
CA SER A 170 -6.48 -3.23 -11.69
C SER A 170 -6.90 -1.75 -11.77
N ARG A 171 -7.77 -1.40 -12.72
CA ARG A 171 -8.24 -0.01 -12.88
C ARG A 171 -8.86 0.57 -11.61
N ASP A 172 -9.60 -0.27 -10.89
CA ASP A 172 -10.22 0.09 -9.62
C ASP A 172 -9.16 0.52 -8.59
N ILE A 173 -8.15 -0.33 -8.37
CA ILE A 173 -7.06 -0.07 -7.43
C ILE A 173 -6.28 1.19 -7.83
N CYS A 174 -5.92 1.32 -9.11
CA CYS A 174 -5.15 2.47 -9.59
C CYS A 174 -5.89 3.79 -9.37
N SER A 175 -7.22 3.81 -9.50
CA SER A 175 -8.01 5.02 -9.23
C SER A 175 -7.94 5.44 -7.77
N ARG A 176 -7.82 4.48 -6.85
CA ARG A 176 -7.92 4.72 -5.40
C ARG A 176 -6.70 5.37 -4.78
N PHE A 177 -5.51 5.24 -5.38
CA PHE A 177 -4.29 5.88 -4.86
C PHE A 177 -4.47 7.39 -4.68
N GLU A 178 -5.00 8.05 -5.71
CA GLU A 178 -5.24 9.49 -5.69
C GLU A 178 -6.47 9.84 -4.84
N HIS A 179 -7.52 9.02 -4.88
CA HIS A 179 -8.75 9.29 -4.12
C HIS A 179 -8.53 9.22 -2.61
N SER A 180 -7.85 8.19 -2.11
CA SER A 180 -7.59 8.02 -0.66
C SER A 180 -6.81 9.21 -0.09
N TRP A 181 -5.76 9.67 -0.79
CA TRP A 181 -4.98 10.82 -0.34
C TRP A 181 -5.81 12.13 -0.32
N ARG A 182 -6.65 12.35 -1.35
CA ARG A 182 -7.51 13.55 -1.40
C ARG A 182 -8.55 13.55 -0.30
N GLU A 183 -9.15 12.39 -0.02
CA GLU A 183 -10.18 12.25 1.00
C GLU A 183 -9.59 12.48 2.40
N ASP A 184 -8.44 11.88 2.72
CA ASP A 184 -7.75 12.14 4.00
C ASP A 184 -7.41 13.62 4.19
N ARG A 185 -6.96 14.28 3.11
CA ARG A 185 -6.68 15.72 3.14
C ARG A 185 -7.95 16.54 3.40
N TRP A 186 -9.07 16.15 2.81
CA TRP A 186 -10.37 16.80 3.04
C TRP A 186 -10.80 16.62 4.50
N ASN A 187 -10.78 15.40 5.02
CA ASN A 187 -11.14 15.08 6.40
C ASN A 187 -10.28 15.87 7.41
N LEU A 188 -8.99 15.99 7.13
CA LEU A 188 -8.08 16.79 7.96
C LEU A 188 -8.45 18.28 7.95
N VAL A 189 -8.84 18.83 6.80
CA VAL A 189 -9.30 20.23 6.71
C VAL A 189 -10.58 20.43 7.53
N GLU A 190 -11.54 19.51 7.47
CA GLU A 190 -12.76 19.57 8.28
C GLU A 190 -12.43 19.51 9.77
N ALA A 191 -11.62 18.55 10.21
CA ALA A 191 -11.20 18.42 11.61
C ALA A 191 -10.49 19.66 12.15
N LEU A 192 -9.63 20.30 11.33
CA LEU A 192 -8.97 21.56 11.67
C LEU A 192 -9.96 22.72 11.78
N GLN A 193 -10.97 22.78 10.91
CA GLN A 193 -12.02 23.80 10.98
C GLN A 193 -12.89 23.65 12.23
N GLU A 194 -13.23 22.43 12.61
CA GLU A 194 -13.99 22.14 13.83
C GLU A 194 -13.19 22.53 15.07
N LYS A 195 -11.93 22.10 15.19
CA LYS A 195 -11.07 22.47 16.32
C LYS A 195 -10.82 23.98 16.41
N ARG A 196 -10.75 24.68 15.28
CA ARG A 196 -10.63 26.15 15.27
C ARG A 196 -11.89 26.83 15.81
N LYS A 197 -13.07 26.33 15.44
CA LYS A 197 -14.38 26.89 15.85
C LYS A 197 -14.79 26.46 17.26
N SER A 198 -14.13 25.45 17.84
CA SER A 198 -14.42 25.01 19.20
C SER A 198 -14.14 26.14 20.20
N ASP A 199 -15.17 26.48 20.97
CA ASP A 199 -15.09 27.42 22.09
C ASP A 199 -14.70 26.72 23.41
N SER A 200 -14.30 25.44 23.34
CA SER A 200 -13.81 24.71 24.52
C SER A 200 -12.52 25.33 25.07
N ASP A 201 -12.45 25.46 26.40
CA ASP A 201 -11.27 25.97 27.13
C ASP A 201 -10.01 25.11 26.91
N ASP A 202 -10.16 23.90 26.37
CA ASP A 202 -9.08 22.95 26.06
C ASP A 202 -8.17 23.38 24.88
N ILE A 203 -8.61 24.32 24.03
CA ILE A 203 -7.84 24.75 22.85
C ILE A 203 -7.35 26.19 23.05
N GLY A 204 -6.07 26.33 23.35
CA GLY A 204 -5.41 27.62 23.54
C GLY A 204 -5.35 28.48 22.27
N LYS A 205 -5.00 29.76 22.47
CA LYS A 205 -4.88 30.75 21.37
C LYS A 205 -3.81 30.37 20.35
N ASN A 206 -2.79 29.61 20.76
CA ASN A 206 -1.69 29.21 19.89
C ASN A 206 -2.11 28.07 18.95
N GLU A 207 -2.89 27.12 19.46
CA GLU A 207 -3.48 26.01 18.71
C GLU A 207 -4.47 26.52 17.66
N LYS A 208 -5.31 27.51 18.00
CA LYS A 208 -6.20 28.17 17.02
C LYS A 208 -5.41 28.85 15.89
N ARG A 209 -4.31 29.53 16.23
CA ARG A 209 -3.40 30.14 15.23
C ARG A 209 -2.70 29.09 14.37
N LEU A 210 -2.26 27.97 14.96
CA LEU A 210 -1.66 26.86 14.24
C LEU A 210 -2.67 26.23 13.27
N ALA A 211 -3.92 26.04 13.70
CA ALA A 211 -5.01 25.59 12.84
C ALA A 211 -5.16 26.47 11.60
N ASP A 212 -5.17 27.80 11.79
CA ASP A 212 -5.29 28.76 10.69
C ASP A 212 -4.12 28.69 9.71
N LEU A 213 -2.89 28.52 10.20
CA LEU A 213 -1.71 28.37 9.34
C LEU A 213 -1.78 27.06 8.53
N LEU A 214 -2.12 25.95 9.17
CA LEU A 214 -2.26 24.65 8.52
C LEU A 214 -3.39 24.66 7.48
N LEU A 215 -4.53 25.26 7.80
CA LEU A 215 -5.65 25.43 6.86
C LEU A 215 -5.24 26.24 5.63
N LYS A 216 -4.51 27.35 5.80
CA LYS A 216 -4.00 28.15 4.68
C LYS A 216 -3.04 27.36 3.79
N LYS A 217 -2.19 26.53 4.39
CA LYS A 217 -1.26 25.64 3.67
C LYS A 217 -2.00 24.54 2.91
N LEU A 218 -2.98 23.89 3.54
CA LEU A 218 -3.76 22.78 2.98
C LEU A 218 -4.78 23.22 1.93
N THR A 219 -5.26 24.46 1.96
CA THR A 219 -6.18 25.01 0.95
C THR A 219 -5.45 25.69 -0.21
N GLY A 220 -4.12 25.83 -0.15
CA GLY A 220 -3.33 26.49 -1.19
C GLY A 220 -3.45 28.01 -1.19
N LEU A 221 -4.11 28.61 -0.19
CA LEU A 221 -4.25 30.07 -0.04
C LEU A 221 -2.90 30.80 0.05
N GLU A 222 -1.83 30.14 0.51
CA GLU A 222 -0.47 30.69 0.47
C GLU A 222 0.19 30.67 -0.92
N GLN A 223 -0.11 29.68 -1.76
CA GLN A 223 0.42 29.61 -3.13
C GLN A 223 -0.18 30.70 -4.02
N PHE A 224 -1.46 31.02 -3.84
CA PHE A 224 -2.13 32.14 -4.53
C PHE A 224 -1.54 33.51 -4.16
N ASN A 225 -1.12 33.72 -2.92
CA ASN A 225 -0.54 34.99 -2.48
C ASN A 225 0.92 35.17 -2.93
N ARG A 226 1.72 34.09 -3.03
CA ARG A 226 3.09 34.18 -3.58
C ARG A 226 3.10 34.43 -5.09
N LEU A 227 2.15 33.86 -5.84
CA LEU A 227 2.01 34.11 -7.27
C LEU A 227 1.59 35.56 -7.58
N ARG A 228 0.82 36.20 -6.71
CA ARG A 228 0.48 37.63 -6.86
C ARG A 228 1.68 38.57 -6.64
N ILE A 229 2.57 38.25 -5.70
CA ILE A 229 3.73 39.10 -5.40
C ILE A 229 4.75 39.06 -6.55
N ASN A 230 4.91 37.90 -7.20
CA ASN A 230 5.85 37.73 -8.33
C ASN A 230 5.34 38.29 -9.67
N HIS A 231 4.10 38.75 -9.76
CA HIS A 231 3.55 39.44 -10.93
C HIS A 231 3.48 40.97 -10.76
N THR A 232 4.06 41.50 -9.68
CA THR A 232 4.13 42.94 -9.38
C THR A 232 5.55 43.46 -9.18
N GLN A 233 6.56 42.77 -9.73
CA GLN A 233 7.92 43.31 -9.92
C GLN A 233 8.27 43.38 -11.40
#